data_AF-A0A9X6U552-F1
#
_entry.id   AF-A0A9X6U552-F1
#
_cell.length_a   1.000
_cell.length_b   1.000
_cell.length_c   1.000
_cell.angle_alpha   90.00
_cell.angle_beta   90.00
_cell.angle_gamma   90.00
#
_symmetry.space_group_name_H-M   'P 1'
#
loop_
_entity.id
_entity.type
_entity.pdbx_description
1 polymer ?
#
loop_
_entity_poly.entity_id
_entity_poly.type
_entity_poly.pdbx_seq_one_letter_code
_entity_poly.pdbx_strand_id
1 'polypeptide(L)' 'ILNRFLARRTIQGQRFWPANFALWFFRPEGPCPPTWYNQQNSGRFKKHCFFQPSGEDCPSVY' A
#
# COMPACT_ATOMS: atom_id res chain seq x y z
N ILE A 1 -11.02 -14.71 7.77
CA ILE A 1 -10.28 -15.20 6.57
C ILE A 1 -9.14 -14.22 6.27
N LEU A 2 -8.09 -14.20 7.10
CA LEU A 2 -6.78 -13.76 6.65
C LEU A 2 -6.05 -15.06 6.31
N ASN A 3 -6.07 -15.42 5.03
CA ASN A 3 -5.76 -16.78 4.58
C ASN A 3 -4.27 -17.05 4.81
N ARG A 4 -3.91 -18.05 5.63
CA ARG A 4 -2.53 -18.42 6.02
C ARG A 4 -1.57 -18.52 4.83
N PHE A 5 -2.09 -18.91 3.66
CA PHE A 5 -1.35 -18.97 2.41
C PHE A 5 -0.92 -17.60 1.88
N LEU A 6 -1.77 -16.58 2.00
CA LEU A 6 -1.45 -15.24 1.53
C LEU A 6 -0.34 -14.62 2.38
N ALA A 7 -0.42 -14.78 3.70
CA ALA A 7 0.63 -14.34 4.61
C ALA A 7 1.99 -14.98 4.29
N ARG A 8 2.01 -16.29 3.98
CA ARG A 8 3.22 -16.99 3.55
C ARG A 8 3.80 -16.44 2.25
N ARG A 9 2.96 -16.15 1.25
CA ARG A 9 3.40 -15.54 -0.01
C ARG A 9 4.07 -14.18 0.21
N THR A 10 3.51 -13.35 1.09
CA THR A 10 4.10 -12.05 1.46
C THR A 10 5.45 -12.21 2.16
N ILE A 11 5.57 -13.16 3.11
CA ILE A 11 6.85 -13.44 3.79
C ILE A 11 7.90 -13.96 2.81
N GLN A 12 7.50 -14.73 1.79
CA GLN A 12 8.37 -15.19 0.70
C GLN A 12 8.74 -14.08 -0.30
N GLY A 13 8.38 -12.82 -0.01
CA GLY A 13 8.77 -11.67 -0.83
C GLY A 13 7.85 -11.39 -2.01
N GLN A 14 6.69 -12.06 -2.11
CA GLN A 14 5.75 -11.72 -3.17
C GLN A 14 5.12 -10.35 -2.91
N ARG A 15 5.25 -9.48 -3.92
CA ARG A 15 4.76 -8.11 -3.92
C ARG A 15 3.48 -8.03 -4.75
N PHE A 16 2.47 -7.32 -4.25
CA PHE A 16 1.19 -7.11 -4.92
C PHE A 16 0.90 -5.63 -5.07
N TRP A 17 0.68 -5.18 -6.31
CA TRP A 17 0.23 -3.81 -6.57
C TRP A 17 -1.20 -3.61 -6.04
N PRO A 18 -1.55 -2.47 -5.42
CA PRO A 18 -0.80 -1.22 -5.22
C PRO A 18 0.02 -1.14 -3.91
N ALA A 19 0.16 -2.26 -3.18
CA ALA A 19 0.79 -2.31 -1.86
C ALA A 19 2.31 -2.56 -1.88
N ASN A 20 2.94 -2.69 -3.05
CA ASN A 20 4.37 -3.07 -3.19
C ASN A 20 5.32 -2.22 -2.33
N PHE A 21 5.06 -0.92 -2.32
CA PHE A 21 5.88 0.12 -1.68
C PHE A 21 5.04 1.06 -0.78
N ALA A 22 3.77 0.73 -0.58
CA ALA A 22 2.89 1.56 0.22
C ALA A 22 3.12 1.28 1.71
N LEU A 23 3.45 2.31 2.47
CA LEU A 23 3.59 2.20 3.93
C LEU A 23 2.25 2.45 4.64
N TRP A 24 1.33 3.14 3.97
CA TRP A 24 0.10 3.62 4.55
C TRP A 24 -1.10 3.20 3.72
N PHE A 25 -2.18 2.80 4.41
CA PHE A 25 -3.44 2.47 3.77
C PHE A 25 -4.62 2.78 4.70
N PHE A 26 -5.75 3.17 4.12
CA PHE A 26 -7.00 3.33 4.86
C PHE A 26 -8.22 3.10 3.98
N ARG A 27 -9.39 2.94 4.60
CA ARG A 27 -10.68 2.77 3.92
C ARG A 27 -11.44 4.10 3.91
N PRO A 28 -11.40 4.90 2.84
CA PRO A 28 -12.26 6.08 2.74
C PRO A 28 -13.72 5.68 2.56
N GLU A 29 -14.62 6.60 2.88
CA GLU A 29 -16.05 6.47 2.55
C GLU A 29 -16.32 6.78 1.07
N GLY A 30 -15.46 7.59 0.43
CA GLY A 30 -15.59 8.06 -0.95
C GLY A 30 -14.41 7.68 -1.86
N PRO A 31 -14.12 8.47 -2.91
CA PRO A 31 -12.96 8.26 -3.78
C PRO A 31 -11.64 8.38 -3.00
N CYS A 32 -10.60 7.70 -3.48
CA CYS A 32 -9.28 7.83 -2.87
C CYS A 32 -8.74 9.25 -3.10
N PRO A 33 -8.26 9.95 -2.06
CA PRO A 33 -7.62 11.25 -2.25
C PRO A 33 -6.31 11.07 -3.06
N PRO A 34 -5.85 12.12 -3.76
CA PRO A 34 -4.59 12.06 -4.50
C PRO A 34 -3.37 11.93 -3.57
N THR A 35 -3.48 12.48 -2.35
CA THR A 35 -2.43 12.43 -1.33
C THR A 35 -3.01 12.20 0.07
N TRP A 36 -2.19 11.64 0.97
CA TRP A 36 -2.51 11.50 2.39
C TRP A 36 -1.23 11.66 3.22
N TYR A 37 -1.23 12.55 4.21
CA TYR A 37 -0.03 12.92 5.00
C TYR A 37 1.22 13.19 4.14
N ASN A 38 1.08 13.99 3.07
CA ASN A 38 2.13 14.32 2.10
C ASN A 38 2.68 13.13 1.28
N GLN A 39 1.99 11.99 1.28
CA GLN A 39 2.37 10.83 0.47
C GLN A 39 1.42 10.64 -0.70
N GLN A 40 1.96 10.12 -1.80
CA GLN A 40 1.22 9.99 -3.06
C GLN A 40 0.40 8.71 -3.09
N ASN A 41 -0.83 8.80 -3.58
CA ASN A 41 -1.69 7.64 -3.78
C ASN A 41 -1.10 6.70 -4.84
N SER A 42 -0.78 5.47 -4.44
CA SER A 42 -0.25 4.43 -5.32
C SER A 42 -1.35 3.59 -5.99
N GLY A 43 -2.59 3.70 -5.51
CA GLY A 43 -3.76 3.05 -6.08
C GLY A 43 -4.75 2.53 -5.04
N ARG A 44 -5.75 1.79 -5.54
CA ARG A 44 -6.83 1.22 -4.74
C ARG A 44 -6.87 -0.29 -4.92
N PHE A 45 -6.94 -1.03 -3.81
CA PHE A 45 -7.29 -2.44 -3.84
C PHE A 45 -8.53 -2.69 -2.98
N LYS A 46 -9.59 -3.16 -3.63
CA LYS A 46 -10.92 -3.33 -3.04
C LYS A 46 -11.41 -2.03 -2.38
N LYS A 47 -11.54 -2.02 -1.05
CA LYS A 47 -12.03 -0.85 -0.29
C LYS A 47 -10.90 0.00 0.32
N HIS A 48 -9.63 -0.38 0.14
CA HIS A 48 -8.49 0.35 0.70
C HIS A 48 -7.73 1.13 -0.37
N CYS A 49 -7.34 2.35 -0.02
CA CYS A 49 -6.43 3.18 -0.79
C CYS A 49 -5.04 3.07 -0.17
N PHE A 50 -4.01 3.10 -1.01
CA PHE A 50 -2.62 2.88 -0.63
C PHE A 50 -1.79 4.11 -0.98
N PHE A 51 -0.83 4.45 -0.11
CA PHE A 51 0.00 5.64 -0.25
C PHE A 51 1.47 5.29 -0.09
N GLN A 52 2.28 5.81 -1.01
CA GLN A 52 3.70 5.55 -1.11
C GLN A 52 4.48 6.81 -0.69
N PRO A 53 5.48 6.68 0.20
CA PRO A 53 6.40 7.78 0.52
C PRO A 53 7.26 8.13 -0.69
N SER A 54 7.90 9.30 -0.67
CA SER A 54 8.93 9.58 -1.68
C SER A 54 10.14 8.66 -1.48
N GLY A 55 10.91 8.42 -2.54
CA GLY A 55 12.16 7.68 -2.46
C GLY A 55 13.23 8.39 -1.62
N GLU A 56 13.11 9.71 -1.44
CA GLU A 56 13.98 10.51 -0.58
C GLU A 56 13.67 10.28 0.90
N ASP A 57 12.38 10.19 1.26
CA ASP A 57 11.95 9.99 2.66
C ASP A 57 12.25 8.57 3.16
N CYS A 58 12.16 7.59 2.27
CA CYS A 58 12.20 6.16 2.62
C CYS A 58 12.92 5.32 1.54
N PRO A 59 14.23 5.51 1.34
CA PRO A 59 14.98 4.82 0.29
C PRO A 59 15.03 3.29 0.47
N SER A 60 14.90 2.80 1.71
CA SER A 60 14.91 1.35 2.01
C SER A 60 13.69 0.58 1.49
N VAL A 61 12.65 1.29 1.06
CA VAL A 61 11.39 0.68 0.61
C VAL A 61 11.45 0.38 -0.89
N TYR A 62 12.25 1.14 -1.65
CA TYR A 62 12.48 0.99 -3.09
C TYR A 62 13.63 0.02 -3.37
#